data_AF-A0A1S9AGF2-F1
#
_entry.id   AF-A0A1S9AGF2-F1
#
_cell.length_a   1.000
_cell.length_b   1.000
_cell.length_c   1.000
_cell.angle_alpha   90.00
_cell.angle_beta   90.00
_cell.angle_gamma   90.00
#
_symmetry.space_group_name_H-M   'P 1'
#
loop_
_entity.id
_entity.type
_entity.pdbx_description
1 polymer ?
#
loop_
_entity_poly.entity_id
_entity_poly.type
_entity_poly.pdbx_seq_one_letter_code
_entity_poly.pdbx_strand_id
1 'polypeptide(L)' 'MKLQINDAGSWRHISRLDQKDEQMVRQRAAQLVVHLNDRAKLRILDEANAVQAHCQGPDFTWEDRK' A
#
# COMPACT_ATOMS: atom_id res chain seq x y z
N MET A 1 -8.08 -5.07 -7.37
CA MET A 1 -7.64 -4.35 -6.14
C MET A 1 -6.95 -3.06 -6.49
N LYS A 2 -6.83 -2.11 -5.56
CA LYS A 2 -6.27 -0.77 -5.79
C LYS A 2 -5.18 -0.48 -4.76
N LEU A 3 -3.97 -0.19 -5.23
CA LEU A 3 -2.89 0.32 -4.38
C LEU A 3 -2.99 1.84 -4.26
N GLN A 4 -2.97 2.34 -3.04
CA GLN A 4 -2.90 3.78 -2.76
C GLN A 4 -1.71 4.12 -1.87
N ILE A 5 -1.19 5.33 -2.06
CA ILE A 5 -0.18 5.94 -1.20
C ILE A 5 -0.74 7.19 -0.54
N ASN A 6 -0.51 7.33 0.75
CA ASN A 6 -0.63 8.57 1.47
C ASN A 6 0.74 9.24 1.47
N ASP A 7 0.82 10.40 0.85
CA ASP A 7 1.99 11.26 0.87
C ASP A 7 1.52 12.65 1.31
N ALA A 8 2.19 13.20 2.33
CA ALA A 8 1.83 14.47 2.96
C ALA A 8 0.34 14.61 3.36
N GLY A 9 -0.32 13.52 3.77
CA GLY A 9 -1.70 13.54 4.27
C GLY A 9 -2.79 13.27 3.22
N SER A 10 -2.45 13.17 1.93
CA SER A 10 -3.43 12.88 0.88
C SER A 10 -3.26 11.49 0.26
N TRP A 11 -4.36 10.75 0.12
CA TRP A 11 -4.38 9.44 -0.53
C TRP A 11 -4.48 9.58 -2.04
N ARG A 12 -3.49 9.04 -2.76
CA ARG A 12 -3.44 8.97 -4.22
C ARG A 12 -3.45 7.54 -4.70
N HIS A 13 -4.15 7.29 -5.80
CA HIS A 13 -4.16 5.99 -6.47
C HIS A 13 -2.88 5.80 -7.28
N ILE A 14 -2.19 4.68 -7.08
CA ILE A 14 -0.97 4.34 -7.81
C ILE A 14 -1.29 3.39 -8.96
N SER A 15 -1.98 2.29 -8.67
CA SER A 15 -2.20 1.24 -9.65
C SER A 15 -3.40 0.35 -9.30
N ARG A 16 -4.02 -0.23 -10.32
CA ARG A 16 -4.94 -1.36 -10.16
C ARG A 16 -4.13 -2.64 -10.33
N LEU A 17 -4.39 -3.63 -9.49
CA LEU A 17 -3.69 -4.90 -9.53
C LEU A 17 -4.67 -6.07 -9.36
N ASP A 18 -4.33 -7.17 -10.02
CA ASP A 18 -4.98 -8.46 -9.82
C ASP A 18 -4.54 -9.07 -8.48
N GLN A 19 -5.38 -9.94 -7.92
CA GLN A 19 -5.09 -10.62 -6.65
C GLN A 19 -3.82 -11.48 -6.70
N LYS A 20 -3.54 -12.09 -7.85
CA LYS A 20 -2.31 -12.89 -8.07
C LYS A 20 -1.02 -12.07 -7.91
N ASP A 21 -1.07 -10.77 -8.15
CA ASP A 21 0.11 -9.89 -8.13
C ASP A 21 0.32 -9.24 -6.76
N GLU A 22 -0.60 -9.45 -5.82
CA GLU A 22 -0.65 -8.75 -4.53
C GLU A 22 0.65 -8.89 -3.74
N GLN A 23 1.16 -10.12 -3.62
CA GLN A 23 2.37 -10.39 -2.85
C GLN A 23 3.59 -9.67 -3.43
N MET A 24 3.74 -9.69 -4.75
CA MET A 24 4.81 -8.98 -5.45
C MET A 24 4.68 -7.46 -5.26
N VAL A 25 3.46 -6.93 -5.37
CA VAL A 25 3.19 -5.50 -5.19
C VAL A 25 3.49 -5.07 -3.76
N ARG A 26 3.07 -5.84 -2.75
CA ARG A 26 3.36 -5.58 -1.34
C ARG A 26 4.87 -5.46 -1.10
N GLN A 27 5.66 -6.41 -1.59
CA GLN A 27 7.11 -6.41 -1.44
C GLN A 27 7.77 -5.19 -2.10
N ARG A 28 7.45 -4.94 -3.39
CA ARG A 28 8.06 -3.85 -4.15
C ARG A 28 7.64 -2.46 -3.65
N ALA A 29 6.37 -2.28 -3.31
CA ALA A 29 5.85 -1.00 -2.85
C ALA A 29 6.43 -0.63 -1.47
N ALA A 30 6.54 -1.57 -0.55
CA ALA A 30 7.18 -1.34 0.75
C ALA A 30 8.64 -0.90 0.57
N GLN A 31 9.42 -1.63 -0.24
CA GLN A 31 10.82 -1.27 -0.54
C GLN A 31 10.93 0.14 -1.13
N LEU A 32 10.07 0.48 -2.10
CA LEU A 32 10.10 1.78 -2.76
C LEU A 32 9.78 2.92 -1.79
N VAL A 33 8.76 2.73 -0.95
CA VAL A 33 8.33 3.75 0.00
C VAL A 33 9.35 3.99 1.11
N VAL A 34 10.03 2.94 1.61
CA VAL A 34 11.15 3.05 2.57
C VAL A 34 12.22 4.03 2.06
N HIS A 35 12.52 3.99 0.76
CA HIS A 35 13.55 4.84 0.16
C HIS A 35 13.09 6.26 -0.20
N LEU A 36 11.78 6.47 -0.41
CA LEU A 36 11.24 7.75 -0.87
C LEU A 36 10.82 8.67 0.26
N ASN A 37 10.09 8.14 1.25
CA ASN A 37 9.49 8.94 2.30
C ASN A 37 9.13 8.04 3.50
N ASP A 38 9.85 8.20 4.61
CA ASP A 38 9.68 7.45 5.86
C ASP A 38 8.30 7.67 6.51
N ARG A 39 7.60 8.75 6.13
CA ARG A 39 6.25 9.09 6.62
C ARG A 39 5.12 8.66 5.69
N ALA A 40 5.45 8.15 4.49
CA ALA A 40 4.41 7.70 3.58
C ALA A 40 3.69 6.46 4.12
N LYS A 41 2.44 6.27 3.69
CA LYS A 41 1.65 5.09 4.04
C LYS A 41 1.12 4.46 2.77
N LEU A 42 1.05 3.15 2.72
CA LEU A 42 0.46 2.38 1.64
C LEU A 42 -0.79 1.69 2.15
N ARG A 43 -1.76 1.50 1.26
CA ARG A 43 -2.89 0.61 1.50
C ARG A 43 -3.34 -0.08 0.23
N ILE A 44 -3.87 -1.28 0.39
CA ILE A 44 -4.53 -2.03 -0.66
C ILE A 44 -6.02 -2.02 -0.35
N LEU A 45 -6.80 -1.64 -1.35
CA LEU A 45 -8.25 -1.67 -1.31
C LEU A 45 -8.77 -2.76 -2.26
N ASP A 46 -9.90 -3.36 -1.92
CA ASP A 46 -10.66 -4.17 -2.89
C ASP A 46 -11.42 -3.29 -3.90
N GLU A 47 -12.23 -3.91 -4.76
CA GLU A 47 -13.03 -3.21 -5.74
C GLU A 47 -14.14 -2.36 -5.11
N ALA A 48 -14.63 -2.75 -3.94
CA ALA A 48 -15.61 -2.01 -3.13
C ALA A 48 -14.99 -0.86 -2.31
N ASN A 49 -13.67 -0.63 -2.44
CA ASN A 49 -12.89 0.32 -1.66
C ASN A 49 -12.82 0.00 -0.15
N ALA A 50 -12.98 -1.26 0.24
CA ALA A 50 -12.65 -1.69 1.60
C ALA A 50 -11.14 -1.90 1.74
N VAL A 51 -10.56 -1.46 2.86
CA VAL A 51 -9.12 -1.61 3.12
C VAL A 51 -8.83 -3.06 3.49
N GLN A 52 -8.05 -3.74 2.65
CA GLN A 52 -7.64 -5.13 2.85
C GLN A 52 -6.32 -5.22 3.60
N ALA A 53 -5.40 -4.29 3.32
CA ALA A 53 -4.12 -4.22 4.01
C ALA A 53 -3.55 -2.81 4.00
N HIS A 54 -2.65 -2.56 4.94
CA HIS A 54 -1.93 -1.30 5.03
C HIS A 54 -0.47 -1.54 5.40
N CYS A 55 0.40 -0.60 5.02
CA CYS A 55 1.82 -0.64 5.28
C CYS A 55 2.27 0.79 5.61
N GLN A 56 2.95 0.99 6.73
CA GLN A 56 3.38 2.30 7.18
C GLN A 56 4.76 2.20 7.86
N GLY A 57 5.52 3.29 7.83
CA GLY A 57 6.80 3.39 8.53
C GLY A 57 6.63 3.25 10.07
N PRO A 58 7.72 2.97 10.80
CA PRO A 58 9.11 2.93 10.32
C PRO A 58 9.52 1.61 9.65
N ASP A 59 8.85 0.50 9.97
CA ASP A 59 9.27 -0.84 9.52
C ASP A 59 8.63 -1.26 8.19
N PHE A 60 7.68 -0.48 7.68
CA PHE A 60 6.96 -0.73 6.42
C PHE A 60 6.46 -2.18 6.26
N THR A 61 6.03 -2.75 7.39
CA THR A 61 5.43 -4.08 7.44
C THR A 61 3.97 -4.00 7.01
N TRP A 62 3.51 -4.99 6.24
CA TRP A 62 2.11 -5.08 5.82
C TRP A 62 1.26 -5.71 6.93
N GLU A 63 0.19 -5.03 7.29
CA GLU A 63 -0.81 -5.49 8.23
C GLU A 63 -2.16 -5.67 7.53
N ASP A 64 -2.69 -6.89 7.57
CA ASP A 64 -3.99 -7.24 7.03
C ASP A 64 -5.11 -6.74 7.94
N ARG A 65 -6.19 -6.24 7.33
CA ARG A 65 -7.45 -5.90 8.00
C ARG A 65 -8.43 -7.05 7.74
N LYS A 66 -8.77 -7.77 8.81
CA LYS A 66 -9.86 -8.77 8.80
C LYS A 66 -11.22 -8.10 8.69
#